data_AF-A0A1V5CBT0-F1
#
_entry.id   AF-A0A1V5CBT0-F1
#
_cell.length_a   1.000
_cell.length_b   1.000
_cell.length_c   1.000
_cell.angle_alpha   90.00
_cell.angle_beta   90.00
_cell.angle_gamma   90.00
#
_symmetry.space_group_name_H-M   'P 1'
#
loop_
_entity.id
_entity.type
_entity.pdbx_description
1 polymer ?
#
loop_
_entity_poly.entity_id
_entity_poly.type
_entity_poly.pdbx_seq_one_letter_code
_entity_poly.pdbx_strand_id
1 'polypeptide(L)'
;MRNEEKRFEIGILLLLVALLFVSGQLSDVLAGENYGTNYAGGNEDFMMGALPPADTSIFINYLVSYNSSTLRDNAGRTQSLTAPPLGNPKVDFKINVLVDALRFIQVTKVKVFGGDLLWHVILPVGYQKLSMSAGPVDMGSQSKYGLGDIEAGVGIAWHPCKTFHHAAGWI
;
A
#
# COMPACT_ATOMS: atom_id res chain seq x y z
N MET A 1 -11.17 -21.86 -40.46
CA MET A 1 -10.51 -22.32 -39.22
C MET A 1 -9.17 -21.63 -38.98
N ARG A 2 -8.08 -21.92 -39.71
CA ARG A 2 -6.73 -21.37 -39.42
C ARG A 2 -6.59 -19.83 -39.42
N ASN A 3 -7.45 -19.08 -40.11
CA ASN A 3 -7.44 -17.61 -40.08
C ASN A 3 -8.24 -17.01 -38.92
N GLU A 4 -9.18 -17.75 -38.33
CA GLU A 4 -9.98 -17.26 -37.20
C GLU A 4 -9.25 -17.46 -35.88
N GLU A 5 -8.53 -18.58 -35.72
CA GLU A 5 -7.62 -18.78 -34.58
C GLU A 5 -6.52 -17.72 -34.54
N LYS A 6 -5.90 -17.40 -35.67
CA LYS A 6 -4.91 -16.31 -35.75
C LYS A 6 -5.51 -14.96 -35.36
N ARG A 7 -6.76 -14.67 -35.73
CA ARG A 7 -7.45 -13.42 -35.35
C ARG A 7 -7.78 -13.39 -33.86
N PHE A 8 -8.12 -14.55 -33.28
CA PHE A 8 -8.38 -14.69 -31.86
C PHE A 8 -7.10 -14.54 -31.02
N GLU A 9 -6.00 -15.17 -31.43
CA GLU A 9 -4.69 -15.02 -30.79
C GLU A 9 -4.16 -13.58 -30.87
N ILE A 10 -4.30 -12.92 -32.04
CA ILE A 10 -3.96 -11.51 -32.21
C ILE A 10 -4.85 -10.63 -31.31
N GLY A 11 -6.14 -10.96 -31.18
CA GLY A 11 -7.07 -10.26 -30.29
C GLY A 11 -6.64 -10.35 -28.82
N ILE A 12 -6.27 -11.54 -28.35
CA ILE A 12 -5.75 -11.75 -26.98
C ILE A 12 -4.44 -11.00 -26.79
N LEU A 13 -3.52 -11.06 -27.76
CA LEU A 13 -2.25 -10.36 -27.69
C LEU A 13 -2.44 -8.83 -27.61
N LEU A 14 -3.35 -8.27 -28.40
CA LEU A 14 -3.68 -6.84 -28.35
C LEU A 14 -4.33 -6.45 -27.01
N LEU A 15 -5.14 -7.32 -26.43
CA LEU A 15 -5.79 -7.09 -25.14
C LEU A 15 -4.78 -7.12 -23.98
N LEU A 16 -3.80 -8.02 -24.04
CA LEU A 16 -2.67 -8.08 -23.09
C LEU A 16 -1.76 -6.85 -23.21
N VAL A 17 -1.45 -6.40 -24.44
CA VAL A 17 -0.67 -5.18 -24.67
C VAL A 17 -1.41 -3.94 -24.18
N ALA A 18 -2.73 -3.86 -24.38
CA ALA A 18 -3.54 -2.77 -23.86
C ALA A 18 -3.56 -2.75 -22.32
N LEU A 19 -3.69 -3.90 -21.65
CA LEU A 19 -3.60 -4.01 -20.18
C LEU A 19 -2.22 -3.59 -19.65
N LEU A 20 -1.13 -3.96 -20.34
CA LEU A 20 0.23 -3.51 -20.02
C LEU A 20 0.39 -1.99 -20.17
N PHE A 21 -0.18 -1.39 -21.22
CA PHE A 21 -0.16 0.06 -21.43
C PHE A 21 -0.98 0.83 -20.37
N VAL A 22 -2.11 0.29 -19.92
CA VAL A 22 -2.92 0.90 -18.85
C VAL A 22 -2.18 0.82 -17.50
N SER A 23 -1.44 -0.27 -17.24
CA SER A 23 -0.65 -0.42 -16.02
C SER A 23 0.56 0.54 -15.94
N GLY A 24 1.07 1.00 -17.09
CA GLY A 24 2.22 1.90 -17.16
C GLY A 24 1.90 3.41 -17.02
N GLN A 25 0.64 3.80 -16.88
CA GLN A 25 0.21 5.21 -16.87
C GLN A 25 -0.46 5.70 -15.58
N LEU A 26 -0.42 4.92 -14.49
CA LEU A 26 -0.94 5.33 -13.18
C LEU A 26 0.20 5.72 -12.23
N SER A 27 1.01 6.70 -12.61
CA SER A 27 2.08 7.21 -11.72
C SER A 27 1.67 8.40 -10.85
N ASP A 28 0.43 8.89 -10.96
CA ASP A 28 -0.09 9.96 -10.10
C ASP A 28 -1.32 9.48 -9.32
N VAL A 29 -1.10 8.58 -8.35
CA VAL A 29 -2.04 8.38 -7.26
C VAL A 29 -1.82 9.51 -6.26
N LEU A 30 -2.66 10.54 -6.34
CA LEU A 30 -2.74 11.64 -5.35
C LEU A 30 -3.41 11.14 -4.06
N ALA A 31 -2.85 10.13 -3.41
CA ALA A 31 -3.41 9.58 -2.19
C ALA A 31 -2.35 9.49 -1.09
N GLY A 32 -2.69 10.05 0.07
CA GLY A 32 -1.78 10.35 1.17
C GLY A 32 -1.27 11.79 1.13
N GLU A 33 -2.00 12.70 1.77
CA GLU A 33 -1.60 14.06 2.20
C GLU A 33 -0.34 14.64 1.52
N ASN A 34 -0.35 14.78 0.19
CA ASN A 34 0.76 15.37 -0.56
C ASN A 34 2.14 14.74 -0.27
N TYR A 35 2.26 13.40 -0.25
CA TYR A 35 3.47 12.63 0.10
C TYR A 35 3.90 12.67 1.57
N GLY A 36 3.09 13.26 2.47
CA GLY A 36 3.37 13.32 3.92
C GLY A 36 3.07 12.04 4.71
N THR A 37 2.87 10.91 4.03
CA THR A 37 2.62 9.64 4.71
C THR A 37 3.95 9.05 5.21
N ASN A 38 3.96 8.59 6.48
CA ASN A 38 5.07 7.80 7.02
C ASN A 38 5.02 6.34 6.50
N TYR A 39 4.00 5.99 5.73
CA TYR A 39 3.90 4.74 5.00
C TYR A 39 4.59 4.92 3.64
N ALA A 40 5.86 4.54 3.54
CA ALA A 40 6.47 4.41 2.22
C ALA A 40 5.66 3.36 1.44
N GLY A 41 5.12 3.74 0.27
CA GLY A 41 4.45 2.80 -0.63
C GLY A 41 5.38 1.62 -0.91
N GLY A 42 5.00 0.45 -0.41
CA GLY A 42 5.88 -0.67 -0.12
C GLY A 42 5.10 -1.66 0.73
N ASN A 43 4.10 -2.26 0.09
CA ASN A 43 3.01 -2.98 0.74
C ASN A 43 3.48 -4.23 1.49
N GLU A 44 4.69 -4.67 1.17
CA GLU A 44 5.44 -5.71 1.85
C GLU A 44 6.84 -5.19 2.18
N ASP A 45 7.19 -5.22 3.47
CA ASP A 45 8.51 -4.82 3.97
C ASP A 45 9.42 -6.06 4.08
N PHE A 46 8.93 -7.12 4.74
CA PHE A 46 9.73 -8.30 5.09
C PHE A 46 9.42 -9.56 4.24
N MET A 47 8.35 -9.56 3.43
CA MET A 47 7.88 -10.74 2.69
C MET A 47 7.78 -10.59 1.17
N MET A 48 8.31 -9.51 0.59
CA MET A 48 8.34 -9.27 -0.88
C MET A 48 8.91 -10.44 -1.72
N GLY A 49 9.69 -11.33 -1.12
CA GLY A 49 10.28 -12.51 -1.78
C GLY A 49 9.60 -13.85 -1.46
N ALA A 50 8.60 -13.87 -0.56
CA ALA A 50 7.91 -15.08 -0.15
C ALA A 50 6.82 -15.44 -1.18
N LEU A 51 7.24 -15.98 -2.31
CA LEU A 51 6.35 -16.35 -3.41
C LEU A 51 5.68 -17.71 -3.17
N PRO A 52 4.34 -17.75 -3.07
CA PRO A 52 3.61 -19.00 -2.91
C PRO A 52 3.80 -19.88 -4.15
N PRO A 53 3.74 -21.22 -4.01
CA PRO A 53 3.70 -22.11 -5.16
C PRO A 53 2.54 -21.79 -6.11
N ALA A 54 2.64 -22.22 -7.37
CA ALA A 54 1.53 -22.15 -8.32
C ALA A 54 0.25 -22.78 -7.74
N ASP A 55 -0.90 -22.23 -8.11
CA ASP A 55 -2.23 -22.68 -7.64
C ASP A 55 -2.49 -22.45 -6.13
N THR A 56 -1.89 -21.40 -5.56
CA THR A 56 -2.07 -21.07 -4.14
C THR A 56 -2.83 -19.77 -3.96
N SER A 57 -3.82 -19.78 -3.06
CA SER A 57 -4.47 -18.58 -2.54
C SER A 57 -3.93 -18.30 -1.13
N ILE A 58 -3.50 -17.08 -0.86
CA ILE A 58 -3.05 -16.65 0.47
C ILE A 58 -3.86 -15.44 0.90
N PHE A 59 -4.29 -15.48 2.16
CA PHE A 59 -4.79 -14.32 2.85
C PHE A 59 -3.78 -13.89 3.92
N ILE A 60 -3.42 -12.61 3.91
CA ILE A 60 -2.52 -12.01 4.91
C ILE A 60 -3.25 -10.85 5.57
N ASN A 61 -3.17 -10.79 6.88
CA ASN A 61 -3.76 -9.74 7.69
C ASN A 61 -2.66 -8.95 8.39
N TYR A 62 -2.53 -7.67 8.07
CA TYR A 62 -1.57 -6.78 8.74
C TYR A 62 -2.31 -5.84 9.68
N LEU A 63 -2.15 -6.06 10.98
CA LEU A 63 -2.64 -5.15 12.00
C LEU A 63 -1.51 -4.20 12.41
N VAL A 64 -1.67 -2.92 12.11
CA VAL A 64 -0.73 -1.84 12.44
C VAL A 64 -1.33 -0.97 13.53
N SER A 65 -0.62 -0.83 14.65
CA SER A 65 -0.97 0.11 15.71
C SER A 65 0.16 1.12 15.88
N TYR A 66 -0.16 2.40 15.75
CA TYR A 66 0.80 3.48 15.90
C TYR A 66 0.26 4.53 16.86
N ASN A 67 1.08 4.91 17.84
CA ASN A 67 0.74 5.91 18.82
C ASN A 67 1.92 6.86 18.98
N SER A 68 1.66 8.16 18.95
CA SER A 68 2.69 9.17 19.18
C SER A 68 2.14 10.34 19.98
N SER A 69 2.97 10.87 20.86
CA SER A 69 2.74 12.12 21.58
C SER A 69 3.69 13.25 21.16
N THR A 70 4.44 13.03 20.08
CA THR A 70 5.47 13.97 19.61
C THR A 70 5.19 14.37 18.18
N LEU A 71 5.08 15.68 17.95
CA LEU A 71 5.02 16.28 16.63
C LEU A 71 6.42 16.72 16.21
N ARG A 72 6.84 16.38 14.98
CA ARG A 72 8.16 16.72 14.43
C ARG A 72 8.01 17.63 13.23
N ASP A 73 8.94 18.58 13.07
CA ASP A 73 9.02 19.43 11.88
C ASP A 73 9.80 18.76 10.74
N ASN A 74 9.86 19.42 9.57
CA ASN A 74 10.58 18.91 8.41
C ASN A 74 12.11 18.77 8.64
N ALA A 75 12.66 19.38 9.69
CA ALA A 75 14.05 19.24 10.10
C ALA A 75 14.24 18.17 11.21
N GLY A 76 13.18 17.41 11.55
CA GLY A 76 13.18 16.38 12.60
C GLY A 76 13.18 16.93 14.02
N ARG A 77 13.01 18.24 14.21
CA ARG A 77 12.96 18.87 15.53
C ARG A 77 11.59 18.66 16.15
N THR A 78 11.54 18.37 17.44
CA THR A 78 10.26 18.35 18.17
C THR A 78 9.64 19.73 18.11
N GLN A 79 8.41 19.81 17.62
CA GLN A 79 7.64 21.04 17.66
C GLN A 79 7.21 21.30 19.10
N SER A 80 7.91 22.24 19.74
CA SER A 80 7.39 22.95 20.90
C SER A 80 6.97 24.32 20.36
N LEU A 81 5.67 24.60 20.24
CA LEU A 81 5.22 25.88 19.71
C LEU A 81 5.60 27.01 20.68
N THR A 82 6.69 27.71 20.38
CA THR A 82 7.05 28.97 21.03
C THR A 82 6.36 30.11 20.27
N ALA A 83 5.25 30.65 20.79
CA ALA A 83 4.58 31.80 20.18
C ALA A 83 4.39 32.94 21.22
N PRO A 84 5.08 34.09 21.05
CA PRO A 84 4.79 35.30 21.82
C PRO A 84 3.37 35.81 21.53
N PRO A 85 2.62 36.37 22.51
CA PRO A 85 3.07 36.93 23.80
C PRO A 85 2.90 35.99 25.01
N LEU A 86 2.53 34.72 24.79
CA LEU A 86 2.11 33.76 25.84
C LEU A 86 3.24 32.89 26.43
N GLY A 87 4.50 33.10 26.03
CA GLY A 87 5.63 32.28 26.45
C GLY A 87 5.81 31.03 25.58
N ASN A 88 6.25 29.92 26.21
CA ASN A 88 6.61 28.65 25.57
C ASN A 88 5.50 27.59 25.82
N PRO A 89 4.28 27.70 25.26
CA PRO A 89 3.27 26.66 25.46
C PRO A 89 3.70 25.39 24.73
N LYS A 90 4.16 24.40 25.50
CA LYS A 90 4.41 23.05 24.99
C LYS A 90 3.12 22.54 24.36
N VAL A 91 3.18 22.16 23.08
CA VAL A 91 2.06 21.49 22.41
C VAL A 91 1.94 20.10 22.99
N ASP A 92 0.77 19.78 23.52
CA ASP A 92 0.39 18.40 23.81
C ASP A 92 -0.31 17.86 22.56
N PHE A 93 0.43 17.05 21.81
CA PHE A 93 -0.06 16.35 20.63
C PHE A 93 -0.25 14.90 21.02
N LYS A 94 -1.37 14.29 20.62
CA LYS A 94 -1.55 12.84 20.74
C LYS A 94 -2.27 12.30 19.52
N ILE A 95 -1.67 11.32 18.86
CA ILE A 95 -2.29 10.57 17.78
C ILE A 95 -2.29 9.08 18.12
N ASN A 96 -3.41 8.42 17.83
CA ASN A 96 -3.57 6.98 17.93
C ASN A 96 -4.14 6.50 16.59
N VAL A 97 -3.47 5.54 15.97
CA VAL A 97 -3.80 5.00 14.67
C VAL A 97 -3.86 3.50 14.79
N LEU A 98 -4.94 2.91 14.30
CA LEU A 98 -5.09 1.47 14.14
C LEU A 98 -5.50 1.21 12.69
N VAL A 99 -4.72 0.43 11.96
CA VAL A 99 -5.01 0.05 10.57
C VAL A 99 -4.98 -1.45 10.49
N ASP A 100 -6.00 -2.00 9.85
CA ASP A 100 -6.09 -3.40 9.47
C ASP A 100 -6.03 -3.45 7.93
N ALA A 101 -4.91 -3.95 7.40
CA ALA A 101 -4.71 -4.12 5.96
C ALA A 101 -4.92 -5.60 5.59
N LEU A 102 -6.02 -5.84 4.89
CA LEU A 102 -6.47 -7.16 4.45
C LEU A 102 -5.91 -7.41 3.05
N ARG A 103 -4.98 -8.36 2.91
CA ARG A 103 -4.37 -8.72 1.63
C ARG A 103 -4.83 -10.10 1.18
N PHE A 104 -5.26 -10.20 -0.07
CA PHE A 104 -5.49 -11.47 -0.73
C PHE A 104 -4.57 -11.60 -1.93
N ILE A 105 -3.92 -12.76 -2.06
CA ILE A 105 -2.99 -13.08 -3.14
C ILE A 105 -3.45 -14.39 -3.79
N GLN A 106 -3.43 -14.43 -5.11
CA GLN A 106 -3.62 -15.64 -5.88
C GLN A 106 -2.46 -15.83 -6.84
N VAL A 107 -1.79 -16.98 -6.74
CA VAL A 107 -0.88 -17.47 -7.77
C VAL A 107 -1.65 -18.49 -8.59
N THR A 108 -1.82 -18.24 -9.88
CA THR A 108 -2.59 -19.11 -10.77
C THR A 108 -1.72 -20.21 -11.37
N LYS A 109 -2.31 -21.09 -12.19
CA LYS A 109 -1.58 -22.02 -13.06
C LYS A 109 -1.28 -21.44 -14.45
N VAL A 110 -1.76 -20.22 -14.73
CA VAL A 110 -1.62 -19.59 -16.05
C VAL A 110 -0.18 -19.16 -16.23
N LYS A 111 0.48 -19.66 -17.27
CA LYS A 111 1.88 -19.35 -17.53
C LYS A 111 2.04 -18.12 -18.43
N VAL A 112 2.84 -17.15 -17.99
CA VAL A 112 3.26 -15.96 -18.74
C VAL A 112 4.78 -15.86 -18.66
N PHE A 113 5.48 -15.80 -19.80
CA PHE A 113 6.95 -15.80 -19.87
C PHE A 113 7.63 -16.91 -19.03
N GLY A 114 7.00 -18.09 -18.95
CA GLY A 114 7.52 -19.23 -18.18
C GLY A 114 7.28 -19.18 -16.66
N GLY A 115 6.69 -18.09 -16.14
CA GLY A 115 6.28 -17.96 -14.75
C GLY A 115 4.76 -18.04 -14.58
N ASP A 116 4.29 -18.20 -13.35
CA ASP A 116 2.89 -18.21 -12.97
C ASP A 116 2.34 -16.80 -12.83
N LEU A 117 1.25 -16.49 -13.51
CA LEU A 117 0.52 -15.24 -13.32
C LEU A 117 -0.01 -15.20 -11.89
N LEU A 118 0.28 -14.11 -11.19
CA LEU A 118 -0.22 -13.81 -9.87
C LEU A 118 -0.98 -12.48 -9.86
N TRP A 119 -1.93 -12.35 -8.95
CA TRP A 119 -2.60 -11.09 -8.66
C TRP A 119 -2.84 -10.96 -7.16
N HIS A 120 -2.96 -9.72 -6.69
CA HIS A 120 -3.28 -9.43 -5.30
C HIS A 120 -4.17 -8.19 -5.17
N VAL A 121 -4.80 -8.07 -4.01
CA VAL A 121 -5.58 -6.90 -3.60
C VAL A 121 -5.37 -6.65 -2.12
N ILE A 122 -5.29 -5.38 -1.73
CA ILE A 122 -5.11 -4.90 -0.36
C ILE A 122 -6.25 -3.94 -0.03
N LEU A 123 -6.95 -4.22 1.07
CA LEU A 123 -8.02 -3.40 1.59
C LEU A 123 -7.64 -2.88 2.98
N PRO A 124 -7.16 -1.63 3.10
CA PRO A 124 -6.85 -1.02 4.37
C PRO A 124 -8.10 -0.40 5.00
N VAL A 125 -8.49 -0.88 6.18
CA VAL A 125 -9.51 -0.24 7.02
C VAL A 125 -8.85 0.33 8.26
N GLY A 126 -9.15 1.59 8.57
CA GLY A 126 -8.39 2.33 9.57
C GLY A 126 -9.25 3.14 10.52
N TYR A 127 -8.75 3.29 11.74
CA TYR A 127 -9.21 4.25 12.72
C TYR A 127 -8.05 5.17 13.10
N GLN A 128 -8.32 6.47 13.13
CA GLN A 128 -7.37 7.49 13.56
C GLN A 128 -8.05 8.41 14.55
N LYS A 129 -7.35 8.74 15.64
CA LYS A 129 -7.76 9.77 16.60
C LYS A 129 -6.60 10.69 16.90
N LEU A 130 -6.83 11.97 16.68
CA LEU A 130 -5.89 13.06 16.94
C LEU A 130 -6.49 14.00 17.98
N SER A 131 -5.67 14.43 18.94
CA SER A 131 -5.99 15.51 19.87
C SER A 131 -4.80 16.44 20.03
N MET A 132 -5.07 17.73 20.11
CA MET A 132 -4.04 18.76 20.27
C MET A 132 -4.45 19.83 21.28
N SER A 133 -3.52 20.25 22.12
CA SER A 133 -3.67 21.43 22.98
C SER A 133 -2.35 22.19 23.12
N ALA A 134 -2.42 23.47 23.49
CA ALA A 134 -1.28 24.33 23.70
C ALA A 134 -1.43 25.08 25.03
N GLY A 135 -0.76 24.59 26.08
CA GLY A 135 -0.96 25.10 27.44
C GLY A 135 -2.42 24.96 27.88
N PRO A 136 -3.11 26.03 28.32
CA PRO A 136 -4.52 25.96 28.72
C PRO A 136 -5.51 25.96 27.55
N VAL A 137 -5.04 26.12 26.29
CA VAL A 137 -5.90 26.23 25.12
C VAL A 137 -6.10 24.84 24.49
N ASP A 138 -7.35 24.38 24.47
CA ASP A 138 -7.74 23.19 23.71
C ASP A 138 -7.86 23.55 22.22
N MET A 139 -7.09 22.87 21.36
CA MET A 139 -7.15 23.04 19.90
C MET A 139 -8.09 22.03 19.23
N GLY A 140 -8.62 21.08 20.00
CA GLY A 140 -9.62 20.13 19.57
C GLY A 140 -9.12 18.69 19.48
N SER A 141 -10.11 17.81 19.32
CA SER A 141 -9.93 16.38 19.10
C SER A 141 -10.83 15.93 17.96
N GLN A 142 -10.28 15.13 17.06
CA GLN A 142 -11.01 14.53 15.96
C GLN A 142 -10.68 13.04 15.86
N SER A 143 -11.67 12.24 15.50
CA SER A 143 -11.45 10.85 15.10
C SER A 143 -12.14 10.54 13.79
N LYS A 144 -11.54 9.65 13.01
CA LYS A 144 -12.08 9.17 11.74
C LYS A 144 -11.91 7.66 11.67
N TYR A 145 -12.95 6.99 11.21
CA TYR A 145 -12.88 5.62 10.73
C TYR A 145 -13.13 5.64 9.22
N GLY A 146 -12.44 4.79 8.48
CA GLY A 146 -12.66 4.72 7.05
C GLY A 146 -11.88 3.62 6.36
N LEU A 147 -12.26 3.42 5.10
CA LEU A 147 -11.50 2.66 4.13
C LEU A 147 -10.43 3.60 3.54
N GLY A 148 -9.17 3.14 3.54
CA GLY A 148 -8.09 3.80 2.82
C GLY A 148 -8.12 3.45 1.33
N ASP A 149 -7.09 3.83 0.60
CA ASP A 149 -7.00 3.52 -0.82
C ASP A 149 -6.81 2.02 -1.03
N ILE A 150 -7.67 1.43 -1.86
CA ILE A 150 -7.54 0.03 -2.25
C ILE A 150 -6.42 -0.07 -3.27
N GLU A 151 -5.50 -0.99 -3.02
CA GLU A 151 -4.45 -1.32 -3.96
C GLU A 151 -4.69 -2.70 -4.55
N ALA A 152 -4.42 -2.85 -5.85
CA ALA A 152 -4.43 -4.15 -6.51
C ALA A 152 -3.30 -4.20 -7.53
N GLY A 153 -2.72 -5.38 -7.70
CA GLY A 153 -1.58 -5.56 -8.55
C GLY A 153 -1.54 -6.93 -9.21
N VAL A 154 -0.74 -7.01 -10.27
CA VAL A 154 -0.49 -8.25 -11.02
C VAL A 154 1.01 -8.42 -11.19
N GLY A 155 1.45 -9.67 -11.22
CA GLY A 155 2.83 -10.03 -11.41
C GLY A 155 3.01 -11.41 -12.01
N ILE A 156 4.27 -11.79 -12.15
CA ILE A 156 4.67 -13.10 -12.63
C ILE A 156 5.63 -13.68 -11.59
N ALA A 157 5.34 -14.90 -11.15
CA ALA A 157 6.14 -15.66 -10.21
C ALA A 157 6.92 -16.75 -10.94
N TRP A 158 8.23 -16.83 -10.72
CA TRP A 158 9.06 -17.92 -11.21
C TRP A 158 9.61 -18.72 -10.03
N HIS A 159 9.48 -20.04 -10.14
CA HIS A 159 10.00 -21.01 -9.16
C HIS A 159 10.99 -21.98 -9.85
N PRO A 160 12.21 -21.53 -10.25
CA PRO A 160 13.14 -22.38 -11.01
C PRO A 160 13.56 -23.66 -10.27
N CYS A 161 13.53 -23.65 -8.94
CA CYS A 161 13.76 -24.84 -8.11
C CYS A 161 12.97 -24.73 -6.79
N LYS A 162 13.06 -25.74 -5.92
CA LYS A 162 12.29 -25.77 -4.67
C LYS A 162 12.57 -24.61 -3.71
N THR A 163 13.77 -24.03 -3.77
CA THR A 163 14.26 -23.04 -2.78
C THR A 163 14.49 -21.65 -3.36
N PHE A 164 14.50 -21.50 -4.68
CA PHE A 164 14.73 -20.21 -5.32
C PHE A 164 13.48 -19.78 -6.05
N HIS A 165 13.01 -18.58 -5.70
CA HIS A 165 11.80 -17.97 -6.22
C HIS A 165 12.08 -16.49 -6.48
N HIS A 166 11.52 -15.96 -7.55
CA HIS A 166 11.58 -14.53 -7.85
C HIS A 166 10.32 -14.10 -8.58
N ALA A 167 9.96 -12.83 -8.48
CA ALA A 167 8.83 -12.27 -9.18
C ALA A 167 9.13 -10.89 -9.74
N ALA A 168 8.32 -10.51 -10.72
CA ALA A 168 8.31 -9.19 -11.30
C ALA A 168 6.86 -8.77 -11.50
N GLY A 169 6.56 -7.51 -11.18
CA GLY A 169 5.21 -6.96 -11.28
C GLY A 169 4.98 -5.88 -10.25
N TRP A 170 3.76 -5.36 -10.24
CA TRP A 170 3.28 -4.48 -9.19
C TRP A 170 2.73 -5.37 -8.07
N ILE A 171 3.50 -5.53 -6.99
CA ILE A 171 3.27 -6.49 -5.90
C ILE A 171 3.23 -5.72 -4.58
#